data_AF-A0A7M3M276-F1
#
_entry.id   AF-A0A7M3M276-F1
#
_cell.length_a   1.000
_cell.length_b   1.000
_cell.length_c   1.000
_cell.angle_alpha   90.00
_cell.angle_beta   90.00
_cell.angle_gamma   90.00
#
_symmetry.space_group_name_H-M   'P 1'
#
loop_
_entity.id
_entity.type
_entity.pdbx_description
1 polymer ?
#
loop_
_entity_poly.entity_id
_entity_poly.type
_entity_poly.pdbx_seq_one_letter_code
_entity_poly.pdbx_strand_id
1 'polypeptide(L)'
;MAKTKKAKQDKVPKSSELSTSVKGAKAREDARETKGSKAAKAVRKLPKGAAGAAGAVPDEVGLDFTRAWVEFPDPADDEQVFRCDLTWLTSRWTCIFGQGCQGIQAGRADDGCCTLGAHFSDEEDEQRVATHVARLTPEIWQFHDVGHASGWTQTDEDGDRQTRRWEGSCIFQNRPGFEGGAGCSLHILALREGREPLETKPDVCWQLPIRRTYDWIDRPDDTQVLQVTIGEYDRRGWGPGGHDLHWWCTSATSAHGAGEPVYVSYRPELTELMGKEGYAKLVELCEARLASQLPLVAPHPADPPRD
;
A
#
# COMPACT_ATOMS: atom_id res chain seq x y z
N MET A 1 -39.77 26.58 14.00
CA MET A 1 -39.99 25.16 14.36
C MET A 1 -40.31 24.39 13.08
N ALA A 2 -39.30 23.76 12.49
CA ALA A 2 -39.45 22.87 11.34
C ALA A 2 -38.70 21.58 11.68
N LYS A 3 -39.41 20.45 11.61
CA LYS A 3 -38.94 19.12 12.04
C LYS A 3 -38.13 18.47 10.93
N THR A 4 -36.85 18.22 11.17
CA THR A 4 -35.99 17.43 10.27
C THR A 4 -36.33 15.95 10.42
N LYS A 5 -36.53 15.27 9.28
CA LYS A 5 -36.81 13.84 9.18
C LYS A 5 -35.56 13.04 9.56
N LYS A 6 -35.73 12.09 10.49
CA LYS A 6 -34.74 11.10 10.92
C LYS A 6 -34.50 10.10 9.79
N ALA A 7 -33.24 9.86 9.43
CA ALA A 7 -32.84 8.82 8.48
C ALA A 7 -33.15 7.43 9.08
N LYS A 8 -33.60 6.52 8.21
CA LYS A 8 -33.96 5.13 8.52
C LYS A 8 -32.68 4.30 8.66
N GLN A 9 -32.62 3.46 9.69
CA GLN A 9 -31.64 2.39 9.81
C GLN A 9 -31.93 1.32 8.75
N ASP A 10 -31.00 1.14 7.81
CA ASP A 10 -31.01 -0.02 6.93
C ASP A 10 -30.20 -1.16 7.57
N LYS A 11 -30.81 -2.35 7.56
CA LYS A 11 -30.26 -3.59 8.10
C LYS A 11 -29.14 -4.10 7.20
N VAL A 12 -27.94 -4.26 7.74
CA VAL A 12 -26.85 -5.06 7.13
C VAL A 12 -27.06 -6.55 7.51
N PRO A 13 -26.88 -7.51 6.57
CA PRO A 13 -27.15 -8.92 6.84
C PRO A 13 -26.05 -9.58 7.68
N LYS A 14 -26.48 -10.55 8.50
CA LYS A 14 -25.63 -11.36 9.38
C LYS A 14 -24.57 -12.14 8.57
N SER A 15 -23.31 -11.98 8.96
CA SER A 15 -22.20 -12.85 8.55
C SER A 15 -22.49 -14.31 8.95
N SER A 16 -22.56 -15.18 7.96
CA SER A 16 -22.72 -16.62 8.14
C SER A 16 -21.43 -17.27 8.62
N GLU A 17 -21.59 -18.12 9.63
CA GLU A 17 -20.58 -19.00 10.22
C GLU A 17 -19.95 -19.94 9.18
N LEU A 18 -18.62 -20.01 9.13
CA LEU A 18 -17.88 -21.15 8.62
C LEU A 18 -16.83 -21.54 9.65
N SER A 19 -17.21 -22.50 10.48
CA SER A 19 -16.35 -23.14 11.47
C SER A 19 -15.61 -24.31 10.83
N THR A 20 -14.28 -24.22 10.74
CA THR A 20 -13.43 -25.39 10.46
C THR A 20 -12.88 -25.96 11.77
N SER A 21 -13.37 -27.16 12.08
CA SER A 21 -12.96 -27.99 13.22
C SER A 21 -11.49 -28.39 13.15
N VAL A 22 -10.71 -28.09 14.21
CA VAL A 22 -9.41 -28.73 14.46
C VAL A 22 -9.56 -29.63 15.68
N LYS A 23 -9.51 -30.96 15.44
CA LYS A 23 -9.51 -31.99 16.48
C LYS A 23 -8.17 -31.99 17.22
N GLY A 24 -8.23 -31.92 18.54
CA GLY A 24 -7.09 -32.07 19.44
C GLY A 24 -6.52 -33.48 19.47
N ALA A 25 -5.20 -33.58 19.65
CA ALA A 25 -4.50 -34.79 20.06
C ALA A 25 -3.79 -34.51 21.40
N LYS A 26 -4.02 -35.43 22.34
CA LYS A 26 -3.65 -35.39 23.75
C LYS A 26 -2.13 -35.48 23.99
N ALA A 27 -1.68 -34.73 24.99
CA ALA A 27 -0.45 -35.00 25.73
C ALA A 27 -0.65 -36.13 26.76
N ARG A 28 0.40 -36.93 26.99
CA ARG A 28 0.65 -37.70 28.22
C ARG A 28 2.17 -37.78 28.45
N GLU A 29 2.59 -37.37 29.66
CA GLU A 29 3.83 -37.75 30.36
C GLU A 29 3.96 -39.29 30.42
N ASP A 30 5.15 -39.91 30.50
CA ASP A 30 6.13 -39.80 31.57
C ASP A 30 7.45 -40.53 31.20
N ALA A 31 8.50 -40.20 31.96
CA ALA A 31 9.55 -41.09 32.48
C ALA A 31 11.01 -40.73 32.17
N ARG A 32 11.74 -40.71 33.28
CA ARG A 32 13.11 -40.28 33.60
C ARG A 32 14.03 -41.50 33.60
N GLU A 33 15.25 -41.41 33.06
CA GLU A 33 16.48 -41.72 33.80
C GLU A 33 17.79 -41.42 33.04
N THR A 34 18.79 -41.15 33.88
CA THR A 34 20.13 -40.58 33.70
C THR A 34 21.17 -41.43 32.98
N LYS A 35 22.18 -40.77 32.37
CA LYS A 35 23.63 -40.85 32.74
C LYS A 35 24.53 -40.25 31.64
N GLY A 36 25.62 -39.60 32.06
CA GLY A 36 26.88 -39.61 31.27
C GLY A 36 27.51 -38.26 30.95
N SER A 37 28.30 -37.74 31.90
CA SER A 37 29.26 -36.65 31.73
C SER A 37 30.29 -36.93 30.62
N LYS A 38 30.71 -35.89 29.88
CA LYS A 38 32.12 -35.51 29.69
C LYS A 38 32.27 -34.18 28.95
N ALA A 39 32.80 -33.20 29.66
CA ALA A 39 33.35 -31.97 29.11
C ALA A 39 34.66 -32.26 28.36
N ALA A 40 34.82 -31.68 27.17
CA ALA A 40 36.11 -31.52 26.51
C ALA A 40 36.20 -30.12 25.90
N LYS A 41 37.12 -29.32 26.45
CA LYS A 41 37.57 -28.04 25.91
C LYS A 41 38.20 -28.26 24.53
N ALA A 42 37.79 -27.48 23.53
CA ALA A 42 38.57 -27.30 22.31
C ALA A 42 38.71 -25.81 22.00
N VAL A 43 39.98 -25.43 21.83
CA VAL A 43 40.50 -24.07 21.73
C VAL A 43 40.23 -23.48 20.35
N ARG A 44 39.85 -22.19 20.33
CA ARG A 44 39.75 -21.32 19.16
C ARG A 44 40.96 -21.46 18.22
N LYS A 45 40.68 -21.63 16.92
CA LYS A 45 41.58 -21.24 15.83
C LYS A 45 40.78 -20.36 14.87
N LEU A 46 41.05 -19.06 14.88
CA LEU A 46 40.50 -18.10 13.91
C LEU A 46 41.22 -18.30 12.56
N PRO A 47 40.51 -18.56 11.45
CA PRO A 47 41.11 -18.38 10.13
C PRO A 47 41.20 -16.88 9.81
N LYS A 48 42.40 -16.48 9.41
CA LYS A 48 42.76 -15.16 8.91
C LYS A 48 41.90 -14.77 7.70
N GLY A 49 41.34 -13.56 7.77
CA GLY A 49 41.03 -12.65 6.68
C GLY A 49 40.67 -13.26 5.33
N ALA A 50 39.39 -13.39 5.07
CA ALA A 50 38.85 -13.02 3.77
C ALA A 50 38.23 -11.63 3.95
N ALA A 51 38.88 -10.61 3.40
CA ALA A 51 38.20 -9.36 3.09
C ALA A 51 37.18 -9.68 1.98
N GLY A 52 36.05 -10.24 2.38
CA GLY A 52 34.87 -10.35 1.53
C GLY A 52 34.33 -8.96 1.28
N ALA A 53 34.01 -8.67 0.02
CA ALA A 53 33.35 -7.46 -0.42
C ALA A 53 32.33 -6.97 0.62
N ALA A 54 32.39 -5.69 0.98
CA ALA A 54 31.30 -5.04 1.69
C ALA A 54 30.01 -5.39 0.94
N GLY A 55 29.18 -6.26 1.52
CA GLY A 55 27.93 -6.67 0.91
C GLY A 55 27.15 -5.40 0.59
N ALA A 56 26.70 -5.28 -0.66
CA ALA A 56 25.82 -4.18 -1.04
C ALA A 56 24.69 -4.13 -0.01
N VAL A 57 24.52 -2.97 0.64
CA VAL A 57 23.39 -2.75 1.54
C VAL A 57 22.13 -3.03 0.71
N PRO A 58 21.24 -3.93 1.15
CA PRO A 58 19.99 -4.15 0.44
C PRO A 58 19.26 -2.82 0.25
N ASP A 59 18.72 -2.60 -0.94
CA ASP A 59 18.00 -1.35 -1.25
C ASP A 59 16.77 -1.18 -0.34
N GLU A 60 16.14 -2.28 0.07
CA GLU A 60 15.01 -2.24 0.99
C GLU A 60 15.43 -2.28 2.47
N VAL A 61 14.80 -1.42 3.26
CA VAL A 61 14.89 -1.42 4.72
C VAL A 61 13.93 -2.45 5.32
N GLY A 62 14.23 -2.90 6.55
CA GLY A 62 13.35 -3.83 7.28
C GLY A 62 12.00 -3.20 7.63
N LEU A 63 10.96 -4.03 7.84
CA LEU A 63 9.58 -3.58 8.07
C LEU A 63 9.27 -3.18 9.52
N ASP A 64 10.11 -3.60 10.47
CA ASP A 64 9.89 -3.46 11.91
C ASP A 64 10.76 -2.35 12.53
N PHE A 65 10.61 -1.13 12.01
CA PHE A 65 11.21 0.08 12.57
C PHE A 65 10.19 0.85 13.43
N THR A 66 10.70 1.70 14.31
CA THR A 66 9.85 2.57 15.13
C THR A 66 9.02 3.48 14.25
N ARG A 67 7.72 3.62 14.55
CA ARG A 67 6.82 4.55 13.86
C ARG A 67 6.25 5.57 14.84
N ALA A 68 6.23 6.83 14.45
CA ALA A 68 5.44 7.88 15.06
C ALA A 68 4.04 7.91 14.42
N TRP A 69 3.02 7.73 15.25
CA TRP A 69 1.61 7.84 14.86
C TRP A 69 0.98 9.05 15.54
N VAL A 70 0.00 9.67 14.87
CA VAL A 70 -0.88 10.67 15.47
C VAL A 70 -2.32 10.22 15.35
N GLU A 71 -3.11 10.48 16.39
CA GLU A 71 -4.54 10.26 16.40
C GLU A 71 -5.26 11.59 16.61
N PHE A 72 -6.31 11.85 15.83
CA PHE A 72 -7.15 13.03 16.00
C PHE A 72 -8.59 12.75 15.52
N PRO A 73 -9.62 13.42 16.09
CA PRO A 73 -11.00 13.32 15.60
C PRO A 73 -11.12 13.80 14.16
N ASP A 74 -11.96 13.16 13.35
CA ASP A 74 -12.31 13.71 12.04
C ASP A 74 -13.11 15.02 12.24
N PRO A 75 -12.64 16.16 11.71
CA PRO A 75 -13.38 17.41 11.83
C PRO A 75 -14.78 17.38 11.21
N ALA A 76 -15.02 16.49 10.25
CA ALA A 76 -16.27 16.37 9.51
C ALA A 76 -17.22 15.27 10.04
N ASP A 77 -16.76 14.41 10.95
CA ASP A 77 -17.50 13.25 11.46
C ASP A 77 -17.13 12.93 12.92
N ASP A 78 -18.06 13.12 13.85
CA ASP A 78 -17.83 12.93 15.27
C ASP A 78 -17.84 11.45 15.72
N GLU A 79 -18.24 10.53 14.84
CA GLU A 79 -18.17 9.08 15.05
C GLU A 79 -16.86 8.48 14.51
N GLN A 80 -15.94 9.31 14.02
CA GLN A 80 -14.70 8.90 13.36
C GLN A 80 -13.44 9.51 13.99
N VAL A 81 -12.36 8.73 14.04
CA VAL A 81 -11.01 9.22 14.35
C VAL A 81 -10.03 8.80 13.26
N PHE A 82 -9.10 9.70 12.92
CA PHE A 82 -7.97 9.37 12.07
C PHE A 82 -6.78 8.92 12.91
N ARG A 83 -6.14 7.83 12.49
CA ARG A 83 -4.83 7.38 12.98
C ARG A 83 -3.82 7.41 11.83
N CYS A 84 -2.93 8.40 11.82
CA CYS A 84 -2.04 8.68 10.69
C CYS A 84 -0.57 8.37 11.00
N ASP A 85 0.12 7.70 10.09
CA ASP A 85 1.54 7.37 10.19
C ASP A 85 2.40 8.58 9.81
N LEU A 86 2.84 9.34 10.81
CA LEU A 86 3.70 10.50 10.57
C LEU A 86 5.10 10.12 10.10
N THR A 87 5.56 8.87 10.30
CA THR A 87 6.85 8.41 9.79
C THR A 87 6.80 8.30 8.28
N TRP A 88 5.74 7.69 7.78
CA TRP A 88 5.48 7.54 6.35
C TRP A 88 5.11 8.87 5.68
N LEU A 89 4.12 9.59 6.23
CA LEU A 89 3.56 10.78 5.59
C LEU A 89 4.55 11.95 5.52
N THR A 90 5.56 11.96 6.40
CA THR A 90 6.65 12.95 6.37
C THR A 90 7.95 12.43 5.73
N SER A 91 7.91 11.22 5.15
CA SER A 91 9.03 10.65 4.40
C SER A 91 9.24 11.34 3.06
N ARG A 92 10.40 11.13 2.44
CA ARG A 92 10.78 11.65 1.11
C ARG A 92 10.58 10.63 -0.01
N TRP A 93 9.63 9.71 0.17
CA TRP A 93 9.29 8.74 -0.87
C TRP A 93 8.70 9.43 -2.11
N THR A 94 9.00 8.90 -3.30
CA THR A 94 8.27 9.19 -4.54
C THR A 94 8.21 7.97 -5.44
N CYS A 95 7.20 7.90 -6.31
CA CYS A 95 7.13 6.87 -7.32
C CYS A 95 8.23 7.08 -8.38
N ILE A 96 9.13 6.11 -8.52
CA ILE A 96 10.23 6.13 -9.50
C ILE A 96 9.95 5.24 -10.72
N PHE A 97 8.67 5.02 -11.07
CA PHE A 97 8.31 4.26 -12.27
C PHE A 97 8.96 4.89 -13.52
N GLY A 98 9.60 4.06 -14.34
CA GLY A 98 10.38 4.52 -15.50
C GLY A 98 11.67 5.28 -15.17
N GLN A 99 12.02 5.45 -13.89
CA GLN A 99 13.20 6.18 -13.39
C GLN A 99 13.97 5.34 -12.34
N GLY A 100 14.09 4.03 -12.55
CA GLY A 100 14.82 3.12 -11.66
C GLY A 100 13.95 2.16 -10.83
N CYS A 101 12.63 2.20 -10.99
CA CYS A 101 11.74 1.15 -10.46
C CYS A 101 12.19 -0.24 -10.90
N GLN A 102 12.33 -1.17 -9.95
CA GLN A 102 12.78 -2.54 -10.22
C GLN A 102 11.64 -3.52 -10.52
N GLY A 103 10.39 -3.07 -10.32
CA GLY A 103 9.18 -3.88 -10.51
C GLY A 103 8.98 -4.94 -9.43
N ILE A 104 7.73 -5.36 -9.24
CA ILE A 104 7.40 -6.38 -8.23
C ILE A 104 7.73 -7.81 -8.67
N GLN A 105 7.99 -8.02 -9.97
CA GLN A 105 8.41 -9.29 -10.53
C GLN A 105 9.81 -9.19 -11.14
N ALA A 106 10.68 -10.14 -10.78
CA ALA A 106 12.05 -10.18 -11.26
C ALA A 106 12.11 -10.19 -12.80
N GLY A 107 12.95 -9.32 -13.36
CA GLY A 107 13.11 -9.17 -14.81
C GLY A 107 11.97 -8.41 -15.51
N ARG A 108 11.00 -7.86 -14.77
CA ARG A 108 9.87 -7.08 -15.31
C ARG A 108 9.81 -5.67 -14.72
N ALA A 109 10.96 -5.01 -14.62
CA ALA A 109 11.08 -3.65 -14.07
C ALA A 109 10.14 -2.64 -14.76
N ASP A 110 10.00 -2.75 -16.08
CA ASP A 110 9.13 -1.89 -16.89
C ASP A 110 7.65 -2.00 -16.54
N ASP A 111 7.21 -3.08 -15.88
CA ASP A 111 5.82 -3.28 -15.48
C ASP A 111 5.50 -2.65 -14.11
N GLY A 112 6.51 -2.33 -13.30
CA GLY A 112 6.30 -1.77 -11.97
C GLY A 112 5.35 -2.62 -11.11
N CYS A 113 4.39 -1.96 -10.46
CA CYS A 113 3.34 -2.61 -9.67
C CYS A 113 2.17 -3.14 -10.52
N CYS A 114 2.13 -2.90 -11.84
CA CYS A 114 1.00 -3.29 -12.70
C CYS A 114 0.97 -4.80 -13.05
N THR A 115 2.03 -5.54 -12.71
CA THR A 115 2.23 -6.96 -13.08
C THR A 115 1.03 -7.86 -12.74
N LEU A 116 0.39 -7.60 -11.60
CA LEU A 116 -0.70 -8.44 -11.07
C LEU A 116 -2.08 -8.08 -11.61
N GLY A 117 -2.21 -6.99 -12.39
CA GLY A 117 -3.52 -6.37 -12.61
C GLY A 117 -3.94 -5.53 -11.40
N ALA A 118 -5.22 -5.19 -11.32
CA ALA A 118 -5.79 -4.35 -10.29
C ALA A 118 -7.19 -4.85 -9.97
N HIS A 119 -7.38 -5.36 -8.75
CA HIS A 119 -8.70 -5.68 -8.22
C HIS A 119 -9.54 -4.42 -8.07
N PHE A 120 -10.82 -4.53 -8.41
CA PHE A 120 -11.77 -3.47 -8.11
C PHE A 120 -12.21 -3.59 -6.65
N SER A 121 -12.37 -2.46 -5.98
CA SER A 121 -12.87 -2.43 -4.60
C SER A 121 -14.33 -2.92 -4.52
N ASP A 122 -15.13 -2.56 -5.52
CA ASP A 122 -16.51 -2.99 -5.69
C ASP A 122 -16.99 -2.81 -7.16
N GLU A 123 -18.29 -3.05 -7.40
CA GLU A 123 -18.90 -2.85 -8.72
C GLU A 123 -18.93 -1.38 -9.16
N GLU A 124 -18.93 -0.42 -8.23
CA GLU A 124 -18.93 1.01 -8.53
C GLU A 124 -17.55 1.47 -9.02
N ASP A 125 -16.45 0.95 -8.46
CA ASP A 125 -15.09 1.15 -8.97
C ASP A 125 -14.94 0.62 -10.39
N GLU A 126 -15.39 -0.62 -10.66
CA GLU A 126 -15.35 -1.17 -12.02
C GLU A 126 -16.14 -0.30 -13.01
N GLN A 127 -17.36 0.12 -12.64
CA GLN A 127 -18.20 0.98 -13.48
C GLN A 127 -17.57 2.35 -13.73
N ARG A 128 -17.02 2.98 -12.69
CA ARG A 128 -16.31 4.27 -12.81
C ARG A 128 -15.14 4.12 -13.78
N VAL A 129 -14.29 3.13 -13.59
CA VAL A 129 -13.15 2.85 -14.49
C VAL A 129 -13.63 2.60 -15.92
N ALA A 130 -14.72 1.85 -16.11
CA ALA A 130 -15.29 1.59 -17.45
C ALA A 130 -15.62 2.88 -18.21
N THR A 131 -16.14 3.91 -17.54
CA THR A 131 -16.43 5.21 -18.17
C THR A 131 -15.15 5.91 -18.69
N HIS A 132 -14.02 5.72 -18.01
CA HIS A 132 -12.73 6.25 -18.45
C HIS A 132 -12.12 5.39 -19.55
N VAL A 133 -12.23 4.07 -19.46
CA VAL A 133 -11.79 3.13 -20.50
C VAL A 133 -12.47 3.39 -21.83
N ALA A 134 -13.77 3.72 -21.83
CA ALA A 134 -14.52 4.07 -23.04
C ALA A 134 -13.98 5.31 -23.79
N ARG A 135 -13.12 6.11 -23.15
CA ARG A 135 -12.47 7.29 -23.74
C ARG A 135 -11.02 7.02 -24.14
N LEU A 136 -10.48 5.82 -23.86
CA LEU A 136 -9.16 5.43 -24.33
C LEU A 136 -9.20 5.25 -25.85
N THR A 137 -8.11 5.66 -26.50
CA THR A 137 -7.94 5.55 -27.95
C THR A 137 -6.67 4.76 -28.28
N PRO A 138 -6.52 4.25 -29.52
CA PRO A 138 -5.30 3.58 -29.95
C PRO A 138 -4.03 4.43 -29.81
N GLU A 139 -4.14 5.75 -29.77
CA GLU A 139 -3.00 6.66 -29.57
C GLU A 139 -2.53 6.75 -28.12
N ILE A 140 -3.32 6.29 -27.14
CA ILE A 140 -2.97 6.31 -25.71
C ILE A 140 -2.99 4.96 -25.03
N TRP A 141 -3.58 3.95 -25.67
CA TRP A 141 -3.66 2.60 -25.13
C TRP A 141 -3.13 1.61 -26.16
N GLN A 142 -1.94 1.08 -25.92
CA GLN A 142 -1.23 0.17 -26.81
C GLN A 142 -2.07 -1.06 -27.19
N PHE A 143 -2.82 -1.59 -26.22
CA PHE A 143 -3.63 -2.80 -26.39
C PHE A 143 -5.11 -2.49 -26.58
N HIS A 144 -5.44 -1.30 -27.11
CA HIS A 144 -6.81 -0.84 -27.33
C HIS A 144 -7.66 -1.86 -28.09
N ASP A 145 -7.19 -2.34 -29.24
CA ASP A 145 -7.94 -3.28 -30.06
C ASP A 145 -8.19 -4.61 -29.34
N VAL A 146 -7.19 -5.10 -28.61
CA VAL A 146 -7.29 -6.34 -27.82
C VAL A 146 -8.30 -6.17 -26.68
N GLY A 147 -8.21 -5.07 -25.93
CA GLY A 147 -9.11 -4.78 -24.81
C GLY A 147 -10.54 -4.53 -25.26
N HIS A 148 -10.75 -3.92 -26.44
CA HIS A 148 -12.07 -3.70 -27.00
C HIS A 148 -12.68 -4.98 -27.59
N ALA A 149 -11.89 -5.80 -28.28
CA ALA A 149 -12.39 -7.01 -28.95
C ALA A 149 -12.67 -8.16 -27.98
N SER A 150 -11.91 -8.24 -26.88
CA SER A 150 -11.95 -9.41 -25.97
C SER A 150 -12.15 -9.06 -24.50
N GLY A 151 -12.44 -7.79 -24.19
CA GLY A 151 -12.64 -7.29 -22.83
C GLY A 151 -11.33 -6.85 -22.15
N TRP A 152 -11.43 -5.96 -21.16
CA TRP A 152 -10.29 -5.44 -20.40
C TRP A 152 -10.30 -5.85 -18.92
N THR A 153 -11.30 -6.64 -18.51
CA THR A 153 -11.41 -7.22 -17.17
C THR A 153 -11.26 -8.75 -17.23
N GLN A 154 -10.99 -9.35 -16.07
CA GLN A 154 -11.02 -10.79 -15.85
C GLN A 154 -11.57 -11.07 -14.45
N THR A 155 -11.97 -12.32 -14.24
CA THR A 155 -12.25 -12.88 -12.91
C THR A 155 -11.10 -13.78 -12.52
N ASP A 156 -10.62 -13.68 -11.29
CA ASP A 156 -9.56 -14.57 -10.79
C ASP A 156 -10.09 -15.88 -10.22
N GLU A 157 -9.18 -16.65 -9.60
CA GLU A 157 -9.45 -17.98 -9.06
C GLU A 157 -10.42 -17.96 -7.88
N ASP A 158 -10.50 -16.83 -7.17
CA ASP A 158 -11.37 -16.64 -6.01
C ASP A 158 -12.73 -16.05 -6.41
N GLY A 159 -12.90 -15.68 -7.68
CA GLY A 159 -14.13 -15.11 -8.20
C GLY A 159 -14.16 -13.58 -8.20
N ASP A 160 -13.06 -12.93 -7.82
CA ASP A 160 -12.97 -11.48 -7.72
C ASP A 160 -12.70 -10.83 -9.09
N ARG A 161 -13.26 -9.64 -9.27
CA ARG A 161 -13.13 -8.85 -10.50
C ARG A 161 -11.86 -8.01 -10.47
N GLN A 162 -11.10 -8.05 -11.57
CA GLN A 162 -9.89 -7.24 -11.72
C GLN A 162 -9.63 -6.84 -13.18
N THR A 163 -8.76 -5.86 -13.40
CA THR A 163 -8.26 -5.55 -14.74
C THR A 163 -7.52 -6.77 -15.30
N ARG A 164 -7.71 -7.06 -16.59
CA ARG A 164 -7.11 -8.22 -17.24
C ARG A 164 -5.60 -8.11 -17.32
N ARG A 165 -4.92 -9.22 -17.05
CA ARG A 165 -3.49 -9.38 -17.35
C ARG A 165 -3.32 -9.79 -18.81
N TRP A 166 -2.52 -9.03 -19.54
CA TRP A 166 -2.17 -9.26 -20.94
C TRP A 166 -0.65 -9.23 -21.10
N GLU A 167 -0.08 -10.28 -21.68
CA GLU A 167 1.38 -10.40 -21.91
C GLU A 167 2.22 -10.12 -20.65
N GLY A 168 1.74 -10.64 -19.50
CA GLY A 168 2.45 -10.62 -18.22
C GLY A 168 2.23 -9.38 -17.34
N SER A 169 1.46 -8.37 -17.76
CA SER A 169 1.13 -7.18 -16.96
C SER A 169 -0.32 -6.76 -17.17
N CYS A 170 -0.82 -5.78 -16.41
CA CYS A 170 -2.13 -5.17 -16.65
C CYS A 170 -2.27 -4.72 -18.11
N ILE A 171 -3.42 -4.97 -18.72
CA ILE A 171 -3.72 -4.59 -20.11
C ILE A 171 -3.64 -3.09 -20.37
N PHE A 172 -3.79 -2.26 -19.33
CA PHE A 172 -3.64 -0.80 -19.42
C PHE A 172 -2.20 -0.32 -19.30
N GLN A 173 -1.23 -1.19 -18.99
CA GLN A 173 0.18 -0.79 -19.01
C GLN A 173 0.65 -0.78 -20.47
N ASN A 174 1.03 0.40 -20.96
CA ASN A 174 1.77 0.59 -22.19
C ASN A 174 3.24 0.27 -21.94
N ARG A 175 3.83 -0.54 -22.81
CA ARG A 175 5.23 -0.97 -22.74
C ARG A 175 6.17 0.17 -23.18
N PRO A 176 7.45 0.12 -22.77
CA PRO A 176 8.46 1.04 -23.29
C PRO A 176 8.50 1.06 -24.83
N GLY A 177 8.64 2.26 -25.39
CA GLY A 177 8.69 2.47 -26.84
C GLY A 177 7.33 2.70 -27.53
N PHE A 178 6.21 2.58 -26.81
CA PHE A 178 4.91 2.96 -27.36
C PHE A 178 4.79 4.48 -27.54
N GLU A 179 4.35 4.94 -28.71
CA GLU A 179 4.28 6.37 -29.08
C GLU A 179 3.36 7.17 -28.14
N GLY A 180 2.29 6.55 -27.63
CA GLY A 180 1.39 7.17 -26.66
C GLY A 180 1.97 7.39 -25.27
N GLY A 181 3.17 6.88 -25.00
CA GLY A 181 3.87 6.92 -23.71
C GLY A 181 3.78 5.59 -22.95
N ALA A 182 4.88 5.25 -22.25
CA ALA A 182 4.94 4.08 -21.38
C ALA A 182 4.24 4.33 -20.04
N GLY A 183 3.71 3.26 -19.42
CA GLY A 183 2.97 3.32 -18.15
C GLY A 183 1.46 3.15 -18.34
N CYS A 184 0.68 3.48 -17.31
CA CYS A 184 -0.75 3.23 -17.31
C CYS A 184 -1.50 4.17 -18.28
N SER A 185 -2.25 3.63 -19.23
CA SER A 185 -3.04 4.40 -20.19
C SER A 185 -4.14 5.24 -19.53
N LEU A 186 -4.71 4.80 -18.39
CA LEU A 186 -5.65 5.59 -17.60
C LEU A 186 -4.96 6.80 -16.95
N HIS A 187 -3.73 6.63 -16.46
CA HIS A 187 -2.94 7.75 -15.95
C HIS A 187 -2.64 8.77 -17.08
N ILE A 188 -2.24 8.29 -18.26
CA ILE A 188 -1.99 9.14 -19.44
C ILE A 188 -3.27 9.88 -19.84
N LEU A 189 -4.43 9.21 -19.83
CA LEU A 189 -5.73 9.82 -20.08
C LEU A 189 -6.01 10.97 -19.10
N ALA A 190 -5.85 10.74 -17.79
CA ALA A 190 -6.06 11.77 -16.78
C ALA A 190 -5.22 13.02 -17.05
N LEU A 191 -3.92 12.84 -17.30
CA LEU A 191 -3.01 13.95 -17.58
C LEU A 191 -3.40 14.70 -18.86
N ARG A 192 -3.79 14.00 -19.94
CA ARG A 192 -4.25 14.64 -21.18
C ARG A 192 -5.54 15.44 -21.00
N GLU A 193 -6.37 15.06 -20.04
CA GLU A 193 -7.62 15.76 -19.71
C GLU A 193 -7.46 16.83 -18.62
N GLY A 194 -6.24 17.02 -18.08
CA GLY A 194 -6.00 17.95 -16.98
C GLY A 194 -6.69 17.53 -15.67
N ARG A 195 -6.79 16.22 -15.44
CA ARG A 195 -7.43 15.59 -14.28
C ARG A 195 -6.41 14.90 -13.39
N GLU A 196 -6.79 14.64 -12.16
CA GLU A 196 -5.96 13.85 -11.25
C GLU A 196 -6.01 12.37 -11.66
N PRO A 197 -4.87 11.65 -11.67
CA PRO A 197 -4.86 10.22 -12.01
C PRO A 197 -5.80 9.36 -11.17
N LEU A 198 -6.03 9.73 -9.90
CA LEU A 198 -6.95 9.03 -9.00
C LEU A 198 -8.39 8.98 -9.55
N GLU A 199 -8.81 9.97 -10.33
CA GLU A 199 -10.17 10.02 -10.87
C GLU A 199 -10.41 8.90 -11.89
N THR A 200 -9.36 8.49 -12.62
CA THR A 200 -9.48 7.58 -13.77
C THR A 200 -9.03 6.15 -13.50
N LYS A 201 -8.19 5.96 -12.48
CA LYS A 201 -7.59 4.66 -12.14
C LYS A 201 -8.51 3.84 -11.23
N PRO A 202 -8.35 2.51 -11.20
CA PRO A 202 -8.97 1.67 -10.17
C PRO A 202 -8.50 2.06 -8.78
N ASP A 203 -9.33 1.81 -7.76
CA ASP A 203 -9.08 2.23 -6.38
C ASP A 203 -7.73 1.79 -5.84
N VAL A 204 -7.43 0.50 -5.99
CA VAL A 204 -6.16 -0.08 -5.52
C VAL A 204 -4.93 0.56 -6.17
N CYS A 205 -5.07 1.06 -7.41
CA CYS A 205 -3.95 1.58 -8.19
C CYS A 205 -3.61 3.04 -7.88
N TRP A 206 -4.58 3.86 -7.51
CA TRP A 206 -4.32 5.24 -7.13
C TRP A 206 -4.05 5.39 -5.64
N GLN A 207 -4.62 4.50 -4.81
CA GLN A 207 -4.34 4.51 -3.38
C GLN A 207 -2.89 4.17 -3.09
N LEU A 208 -2.27 3.26 -3.84
CA LEU A 208 -0.85 2.95 -3.67
C LEU A 208 0.05 4.20 -3.81
N PRO A 209 1.00 4.42 -2.89
CA PRO A 209 1.39 3.57 -1.75
C PRO A 209 0.75 3.94 -0.41
N ILE A 210 -0.34 4.70 -0.39
CA ILE A 210 -1.12 4.97 0.82
C ILE A 210 -2.00 3.76 1.13
N ARG A 211 -1.92 3.26 2.37
CA ARG A 211 -2.81 2.23 2.88
C ARG A 211 -3.85 2.87 3.79
N ARG A 212 -5.12 2.66 3.47
CA ARG A 212 -6.26 3.01 4.31
C ARG A 212 -6.90 1.75 4.89
N THR A 213 -7.12 1.72 6.20
CA THR A 213 -7.87 0.64 6.87
C THR A 213 -8.89 1.21 7.84
N TYR A 214 -9.85 0.37 8.21
CA TYR A 214 -10.99 0.73 9.04
C TYR A 214 -11.12 -0.28 10.18
N ASP A 215 -11.19 0.21 11.41
CA ASP A 215 -11.39 -0.60 12.61
C ASP A 215 -12.45 0.04 13.50
N TRP A 216 -13.45 -0.72 13.92
CA TRP A 216 -14.37 -0.27 14.97
C TRP A 216 -13.74 -0.51 16.34
N ILE A 217 -13.64 0.54 17.15
CA ILE A 217 -13.07 0.49 18.50
C ILE A 217 -14.18 0.71 19.52
N ASP A 218 -14.40 -0.31 20.35
CA ASP A 218 -15.24 -0.21 21.54
C ASP A 218 -14.46 0.50 22.65
N ARG A 219 -15.03 1.58 23.19
CA ARG A 219 -14.41 2.39 24.25
C ARG A 219 -14.97 2.01 25.63
N PRO A 220 -14.21 2.23 26.73
CA PRO A 220 -14.67 1.90 28.08
C PRO A 220 -15.89 2.68 28.58
N ASP A 221 -16.32 3.72 27.87
CA ASP A 221 -17.50 4.54 28.17
C ASP A 221 -18.76 4.10 27.38
N ASP A 222 -18.75 2.86 26.88
CA ASP A 222 -19.82 2.24 26.08
C ASP A 222 -20.08 2.93 24.73
N THR A 223 -19.17 3.81 24.28
CA THR A 223 -19.21 4.37 22.92
C THR A 223 -18.40 3.51 21.94
N GLN A 224 -18.73 3.62 20.66
CA GLN A 224 -17.98 2.99 19.57
C GLN A 224 -17.52 4.08 18.60
N VAL A 225 -16.30 3.97 18.10
CA VAL A 225 -15.75 4.91 17.12
C VAL A 225 -15.18 4.14 15.93
N LEU A 226 -15.32 4.69 14.73
CA LEU A 226 -14.62 4.21 13.55
C LEU A 226 -13.22 4.81 13.50
N GLN A 227 -12.18 3.99 13.66
CA GLN A 227 -10.81 4.40 13.42
C GLN A 227 -10.45 4.18 11.95
N VAL A 228 -10.15 5.28 11.25
CA VAL A 228 -9.58 5.26 9.89
C VAL A 228 -8.08 5.42 10.00
N THR A 229 -7.33 4.38 9.63
CA THR A 229 -5.87 4.42 9.65
C THR A 229 -5.33 4.79 8.28
N ILE A 230 -4.46 5.80 8.21
CA ILE A 230 -3.74 6.21 7.00
C ILE A 230 -2.25 5.93 7.22
N GLY A 231 -1.66 5.05 6.42
CA GLY A 231 -0.27 4.64 6.58
C GLY A 231 0.42 4.21 5.31
N GLU A 232 1.62 3.67 5.47
CA GLU A 232 2.40 3.09 4.39
C GLU A 232 1.76 1.77 3.91
N TYR A 233 1.64 1.62 2.59
CA TYR A 233 1.34 0.34 1.96
C TYR A 233 2.63 -0.47 1.82
N ASP A 234 3.08 -1.06 2.92
CA ASP A 234 4.25 -1.94 2.93
C ASP A 234 3.93 -3.34 2.37
N ARG A 235 4.94 -4.23 2.36
CA ARG A 235 4.80 -5.61 1.87
C ARG A 235 3.65 -6.38 2.54
N ARG A 236 3.33 -6.13 3.81
CA ARG A 236 2.22 -6.80 4.52
C ARG A 236 0.85 -6.39 3.98
N GLY A 237 0.76 -5.20 3.36
CA GLY A 237 -0.45 -4.73 2.69
C GLY A 237 -0.90 -5.65 1.56
N TRP A 238 0.03 -6.37 0.92
CA TRP A 238 -0.21 -7.34 -0.15
C TRP A 238 -0.63 -8.73 0.35
N GLY A 239 -0.87 -8.88 1.66
CA GLY A 239 -1.09 -10.19 2.28
C GLY A 239 0.17 -11.07 2.27
N PRO A 240 0.04 -12.41 2.44
CA PRO A 240 1.18 -13.32 2.52
C PRO A 240 2.13 -13.23 1.32
N GLY A 241 1.59 -13.01 0.11
CA GLY A 241 2.38 -12.93 -1.13
C GLY A 241 3.24 -11.66 -1.24
N GLY A 242 3.03 -10.66 -0.38
CA GLY A 242 3.85 -9.45 -0.36
C GLY A 242 5.33 -9.67 -0.01
N HIS A 243 5.62 -10.76 0.71
CA HIS A 243 7.00 -11.15 1.02
C HIS A 243 7.73 -11.75 -0.19
N ASP A 244 6.99 -12.20 -1.20
CA ASP A 244 7.54 -12.78 -2.42
C ASP A 244 7.75 -11.74 -3.55
N LEU A 245 7.35 -10.48 -3.34
CA LEU A 245 7.62 -9.42 -4.32
C LEU A 245 9.14 -9.25 -4.48
N HIS A 246 9.58 -9.16 -5.73
CA HIS A 246 11.00 -8.98 -6.07
C HIS A 246 11.60 -7.74 -5.41
N TRP A 247 10.85 -6.64 -5.46
CA TRP A 247 11.23 -5.34 -4.92
C TRP A 247 9.97 -4.55 -4.59
N TRP A 248 10.01 -3.73 -3.54
CA TRP A 248 8.89 -2.88 -3.14
C TRP A 248 9.34 -1.45 -2.82
N CYS A 249 8.72 -0.46 -3.48
CA CYS A 249 9.24 0.90 -3.50
C CYS A 249 9.12 1.65 -2.17
N THR A 250 8.15 1.33 -1.32
CA THR A 250 7.93 2.09 -0.07
C THR A 250 9.01 1.80 0.99
N SER A 251 9.63 0.62 0.90
CA SER A 251 10.76 0.21 1.74
C SER A 251 12.12 0.50 1.09
N ALA A 252 12.15 0.89 -0.19
CA ALA A 252 13.40 1.00 -0.96
C ALA A 252 14.06 2.37 -0.85
N THR A 253 15.31 2.43 -0.38
CA THR A 253 16.09 3.68 -0.28
C THR A 253 16.21 4.41 -1.61
N SER A 254 16.26 3.68 -2.74
CA SER A 254 16.29 4.26 -4.08
C SER A 254 15.04 5.07 -4.46
N ALA A 255 13.90 4.85 -3.80
CA ALA A 255 12.68 5.62 -4.00
C ALA A 255 12.52 6.78 -2.99
N HIS A 256 13.47 6.94 -2.07
CA HIS A 256 13.45 7.96 -1.02
C HIS A 256 14.54 9.02 -1.26
N GLY A 257 14.09 10.23 -1.57
CA GLY A 257 14.96 11.34 -1.94
C GLY A 257 14.24 12.50 -2.61
N ALA A 258 12.90 12.47 -2.63
CA ALA A 258 12.07 13.54 -3.18
C ALA A 258 12.24 14.84 -2.38
N GLY A 259 12.07 15.99 -3.06
CA GLY A 259 12.12 17.29 -2.40
C GLY A 259 10.94 17.53 -1.47
N GLU A 260 9.74 17.11 -1.90
CA GLU A 260 8.51 17.24 -1.13
C GLU A 260 8.21 15.95 -0.36
N PRO A 261 7.61 16.05 0.85
CA PRO A 261 7.21 14.88 1.62
C PRO A 261 5.90 14.30 1.08
N VAL A 262 5.62 13.05 1.43
CA VAL A 262 4.43 12.33 0.93
C VAL A 262 3.13 13.11 1.16
N TYR A 263 2.91 13.71 2.33
CA TYR A 263 1.68 14.45 2.62
C TYR A 263 1.43 15.66 1.68
N VAL A 264 2.49 16.20 1.05
CA VAL A 264 2.40 17.28 0.06
C VAL A 264 2.25 16.69 -1.34
N SER A 265 3.13 15.76 -1.73
CA SER A 265 3.13 15.20 -3.09
C SER A 265 1.88 14.38 -3.41
N TYR A 266 1.25 13.77 -2.41
CA TYR A 266 0.02 12.97 -2.51
C TYR A 266 -1.21 13.71 -1.99
N ARG A 267 -1.20 15.06 -2.07
CA ARG A 267 -2.32 15.89 -1.64
C ARG A 267 -3.67 15.48 -2.25
N PRO A 268 -3.79 15.22 -3.57
CA PRO A 268 -5.07 14.83 -4.17
C PRO A 268 -5.61 13.53 -3.55
N GLU A 269 -4.78 12.50 -3.46
CA GLU A 269 -5.15 11.18 -2.92
C GLU A 269 -5.52 11.27 -1.44
N LEU A 270 -4.74 11.97 -0.63
CA LEU A 270 -5.04 12.15 0.79
C LEU A 270 -6.31 12.97 1.02
N THR A 271 -6.57 13.97 0.16
CA THR A 271 -7.82 14.74 0.22
C THR A 271 -9.02 13.87 -0.14
N GLU A 272 -8.89 12.98 -1.12
CA GLU A 272 -9.94 12.01 -1.47
C GLU A 272 -10.18 11.00 -0.34
N LEU A 273 -9.10 10.51 0.29
CA LEU A 273 -9.18 9.49 1.33
C LEU A 273 -9.76 9.99 2.66
N MET A 274 -9.55 11.27 2.98
CA MET A 274 -9.82 11.86 4.30
C MET A 274 -10.83 13.01 4.26
N GLY A 275 -11.21 13.49 3.08
CA GLY A 275 -11.91 14.77 2.93
C GLY A 275 -11.00 15.98 3.16
N LYS A 276 -11.51 17.16 2.77
CA LYS A 276 -10.74 18.42 2.81
C LYS A 276 -10.35 18.83 4.23
N GLU A 277 -11.25 18.65 5.20
CA GLU A 277 -11.02 19.07 6.58
C GLU A 277 -10.06 18.12 7.31
N GLY A 278 -10.23 16.81 7.12
CA GLY A 278 -9.29 15.80 7.61
C GLY A 278 -7.88 15.99 7.05
N TYR A 279 -7.74 16.22 5.74
CA TYR A 279 -6.45 16.51 5.12
C TYR A 279 -5.83 17.82 5.64
N ALA A 280 -6.61 18.89 5.77
CA ALA A 280 -6.10 20.15 6.32
C ALA A 280 -5.55 19.95 7.75
N LYS A 281 -6.24 19.15 8.58
CA LYS A 281 -5.76 18.83 9.92
C LYS A 281 -4.48 17.99 9.91
N LEU A 282 -4.38 17.03 8.99
CA LEU A 282 -3.16 16.24 8.80
C LEU A 282 -1.96 17.11 8.42
N VAL A 283 -2.15 18.09 7.53
CA VAL A 283 -1.11 19.05 7.12
C VAL A 283 -0.55 19.79 8.32
N GLU A 284 -1.40 20.36 9.18
CA GLU A 284 -0.95 21.07 10.40
C GLU A 284 -0.04 20.20 11.27
N LEU A 285 -0.40 18.93 11.45
CA LEU A 285 0.35 17.99 12.28
C LEU A 285 1.67 17.58 11.63
N CYS A 286 1.69 17.38 10.31
CA CYS A 286 2.91 17.08 9.56
C CYS A 286 3.87 18.27 9.54
N GLU A 287 3.37 19.49 9.33
CA GLU A 287 4.16 20.72 9.37
C GLU A 287 4.74 20.95 10.77
N ALA A 288 3.93 20.79 11.83
CA ALA A 288 4.40 20.91 13.20
C ALA A 288 5.51 19.89 13.53
N ARG A 289 5.37 18.64 13.05
CA ARG A 289 6.41 17.62 13.18
C ARG A 289 7.69 18.04 12.47
N LEU A 290 7.60 18.49 11.22
CA LEU A 290 8.76 18.87 10.41
C LEU A 290 9.46 20.14 10.89
N ALA A 291 8.71 21.07 11.51
CA ALA A 291 9.24 22.29 12.10
C ALA A 291 9.87 22.09 13.50
N SER A 292 9.73 20.89 14.08
CA SER A 292 10.32 20.56 15.39
C SER A 292 11.83 20.77 15.38
N GLN A 293 12.34 21.53 16.35
CA GLN A 293 13.78 21.74 16.55
C GLN A 293 14.47 20.56 17.27
N LEU A 294 13.68 19.59 17.75
CA LEU A 294 14.21 18.34 18.30
C LEU A 294 14.43 17.33 17.18
N PRO A 295 15.41 16.41 17.31
CA PRO A 295 15.56 15.29 16.39
C PRO A 295 14.22 14.57 16.20
N LEU A 296 13.88 14.28 14.95
CA LEU A 296 12.65 13.55 14.66
C LEU A 296 12.71 12.18 15.33
N VAL A 297 11.75 11.92 16.22
CA VAL A 297 11.51 10.58 16.72
C VAL A 297 10.93 9.75 15.57
N ALA A 298 11.53 8.58 15.31
CA ALA A 298 11.14 7.68 14.24
C ALA A 298 11.16 8.34 12.84
N PRO A 299 12.33 8.72 12.29
CA PRO A 299 12.43 9.03 10.86
C PRO A 299 12.23 7.75 10.04
N HIS A 300 11.73 7.88 8.80
CA HIS A 300 11.61 6.72 7.92
C HIS A 300 13.02 6.20 7.58
N PRO A 301 13.33 4.92 7.80
CA PRO A 301 14.70 4.42 7.65
C PRO A 301 15.18 4.41 6.19
N ALA A 302 14.27 4.44 5.23
CA ALA A 302 14.63 4.56 3.81
C ALA A 302 14.96 6.00 3.40
N ASP A 303 14.58 7.03 4.18
CA ASP A 303 14.97 8.40 3.88
C ASP A 303 16.49 8.58 4.04
N PRO A 304 17.11 9.46 3.24
CA PRO A 304 18.49 9.87 3.47
C PRO A 304 18.62 10.51 4.87
N PRO A 305 19.80 10.43 5.51
CA PRO A 305 20.08 11.18 6.72
C PRO A 305 19.77 12.66 6.50
N ARG A 306 19.05 13.28 7.44
CA ARG A 306 18.87 14.74 7.42
C ARG A 306 20.16 15.38 7.93
N ASP A 307 20.77 16.22 7.11
CA ASP A 307 21.91 17.07 7.47
C ASP A 307 21.54 18.11 8.55
#